data_AF-A0A371EIH2-F1
#
_entry.id   AF-A0A371EIH2-F1
#
_cell.length_a   1.000
_cell.length_b   1.000
_cell.length_c   1.000
_cell.angle_alpha   90.00
_cell.angle_beta   90.00
_cell.angle_gamma   90.00
#
_symmetry.space_group_name_H-M   'P 1'
#
loop_
_entity.id
_entity.type
_entity.pdbx_description
1 polymer ?
#
loop_
_entity_poly.entity_id
_entity_poly.type
_entity_poly.pdbx_seq_one_letter_code
_entity_poly.pdbx_strand_id
1 'polypeptide(L)' 'MECIDGFAILLSYKVMVGGWATEYGNLLTFATVRGAAHMVPYAQPSRSLHLFSSFVHGRRLPIITTSPSIGN' A
#
# COMPACT_ATOMS: atom_id res chain seq x y z
N MET A 1 -36.44 -4.92 6.62
CA MET A 1 -36.38 -5.55 7.96
C MET A 1 -35.46 -6.75 7.82
N GLU A 2 -34.34 -6.86 8.52
CA GLU A 2 -34.16 -6.53 9.93
C GLU A 2 -33.00 -5.55 10.19
N CYS A 3 -33.27 -4.70 11.17
CA CYS A 3 -32.32 -3.87 11.87
C CYS A 3 -31.44 -4.79 12.72
N ILE A 4 -30.11 -4.69 12.56
CA ILE A 4 -29.18 -5.10 13.60
C ILE A 4 -28.07 -4.04 13.64
N ASP A 5 -28.31 -3.08 14.52
CA ASP A 5 -27.37 -2.32 15.32
C ASP A 5 -26.38 -1.37 14.62
N GLY A 6 -26.71 -0.08 14.71
CA GLY A 6 -25.91 1.08 14.32
C GLY A 6 -24.62 1.29 15.12
N PHE A 7 -23.73 0.29 15.16
CA PHE A 7 -22.35 0.39 15.66
C PHE A 7 -21.34 -0.24 14.68
N ALA A 8 -21.48 0.03 13.37
CA ALA A 8 -20.56 -0.48 12.36
C ALA A 8 -19.52 0.55 11.85
N ILE A 9 -19.55 1.79 12.33
CA ILE A 9 -18.71 2.88 11.79
C ILE A 9 -17.29 2.88 12.42
N LEU A 10 -17.03 2.09 13.47
CA LEU A 10 -15.76 2.11 14.20
C LEU A 10 -14.76 0.98 13.82
N LEU A 11 -15.05 0.12 12.84
CA LEU A 11 -14.24 -1.08 12.54
C LEU A 11 -13.84 -1.27 11.07
N SER A 12 -13.61 -0.21 10.30
CA SER A 12 -13.01 -0.39 8.97
C SER A 12 -11.98 0.66 8.55
N TYR A 13 -11.14 1.12 9.48
CA TYR A 13 -9.84 1.67 9.08
C TYR A 13 -8.84 0.50 8.89
N LYS A 14 -9.20 -0.50 8.09
CA LYS A 14 -8.26 -1.60 7.81
C LYS A 14 -7.16 -1.07 6.90
N VAL A 15 -5.95 -0.95 7.44
CA VAL A 15 -4.75 -0.65 6.64
C VAL A 15 -4.59 -1.76 5.59
N MET A 16 -4.80 -1.41 4.32
CA MET A 16 -4.65 -2.35 3.21
C MET A 16 -3.23 -2.27 2.65
N VAL A 17 -2.52 -3.39 2.69
CA VAL A 17 -1.20 -3.52 2.06
C VAL A 17 -1.36 -3.53 0.54
N GLY A 18 -0.82 -2.50 -0.11
CA GLY A 18 -0.88 -2.30 -1.55
C GLY A 18 0.09 -3.18 -2.35
N GLY A 19 1.06 -3.78 -1.69
CA GLY A 19 2.11 -4.61 -2.29
C GLY A 19 3.41 -4.53 -1.49
N TRP A 20 4.53 -4.87 -2.12
CA TRP A 20 5.87 -4.87 -1.50
C TRP A 20 6.82 -4.00 -2.28
N ALA A 21 7.76 -3.35 -1.60
CA ALA A 21 8.85 -2.63 -2.23
C ALA A 21 10.19 -3.02 -1.59
N THR A 22 11.21 -3.19 -2.42
CA THR A 22 12.59 -3.48 -2.02
C THR A 22 13.50 -2.46 -2.71
N GLU A 23 14.35 -1.83 -1.93
CA GLU A 23 15.27 -0.81 -2.41
C GLU A 23 16.67 -1.40 -2.49
N TYR A 24 17.34 -1.10 -3.60
CA TYR A 24 18.72 -1.47 -3.87
C TYR A 24 19.54 -0.19 -3.87
N GLY A 25 20.08 0.15 -2.69
CA GLY A 25 20.70 1.44 -2.44
C GLY A 25 19.71 2.59 -2.61
N ASN A 26 20.13 3.65 -3.30
CA ASN A 26 19.36 4.89 -3.42
C ASN A 26 18.85 5.15 -4.85
N LEU A 27 19.16 4.25 -5.79
CA LEU A 27 18.97 4.47 -7.23
C LEU A 27 17.90 3.56 -7.82
N LEU A 28 17.71 2.37 -7.26
CA LEU A 28 16.79 1.37 -7.81
C LEU A 28 15.82 0.89 -6.73
N THR A 29 14.53 0.97 -7.05
CA THR A 29 13.45 0.46 -6.21
C THR A 29 12.62 -0.53 -7.02
N PHE A 30 12.53 -1.77 -6.54
CA PHE A 30 11.66 -2.78 -7.10
C PHE A 30 10.35 -2.79 -6.29
N ALA A 31 9.21 -2.62 -6.96
CA ALA A 31 7.91 -2.59 -6.30
C ALA A 31 6.91 -3.51 -6.99
N THR A 32 6.09 -4.19 -6.19
CA THR A 32 4.98 -5.02 -6.64
C THR A 32 3.67 -4.39 -6.17
N VAL A 33 2.61 -4.53 -6.96
CA VAL A 33 1.27 -4.05 -6.60
C VAL A 33 0.34 -5.27 -6.47
N ARG A 34 -0.18 -5.51 -5.27
CA ARG A 34 -1.07 -6.64 -4.98
C ARG A 34 -2.38 -6.48 -5.76
N GLY A 35 -2.78 -7.55 -6.46
CA GLY A 35 -4.00 -7.57 -7.27
C GLY A 35 -3.88 -6.81 -8.59
N ALA A 36 -2.66 -6.38 -8.97
CA ALA A 36 -2.41 -5.87 -10.31
C ALA A 36 -2.21 -7.02 -11.28
N ALA A 37 -2.77 -6.87 -12.50
CA ALA A 37 -2.52 -7.75 -13.63
C ALA A 37 -1.30 -7.25 -14.43
N HIS A 38 -1.10 -7.79 -15.64
CA HIS A 38 -0.04 -7.35 -16.56
C HIS A 38 -0.06 -5.83 -16.79
N MET A 39 -1.24 -5.22 -16.84
CA MET A 39 -1.42 -3.76 -16.89
C MET A 39 -1.83 -3.22 -15.53
N VAL A 40 -0.84 -2.81 -14.73
CA VAL A 40 -1.05 -2.25 -13.38
C VAL A 40 -2.02 -1.05 -13.35
N PRO A 41 -1.94 -0.07 -14.26
CA PRO A 41 -2.85 1.10 -14.23
C PRO A 41 -4.31 0.72 -14.48
N TYR A 42 -4.56 -0.33 -15.27
CA TYR A 42 -5.92 -0.80 -15.56
C TYR A 42 -6.52 -1.55 -14.37
N ALA A 43 -5.76 -2.45 -13.75
CA ALA A 43 -6.25 -3.28 -12.65
C ALA A 43 -6.29 -2.54 -11.30
N GLN A 44 -5.36 -1.60 -11.07
CA GLN A 44 -5.18 -0.90 -9.79
C GLN A 44 -4.81 0.58 -10.03
N PRO A 45 -5.74 1.40 -10.55
CA PRO A 45 -5.44 2.76 -11.02
C PRO A 45 -4.88 3.69 -9.92
N SER A 46 -5.50 3.68 -8.73
CA SER A 46 -5.08 4.52 -7.60
C SER A 46 -3.69 4.18 -7.09
N ARG A 47 -3.37 2.88 -6.97
CA ARG A 47 -2.05 2.39 -6.55
C ARG A 47 -0.98 2.67 -7.60
N SER A 48 -1.31 2.52 -8.87
CA SER A 48 -0.40 2.82 -9.99
C SER A 48 -0.03 4.29 -10.03
N LEU A 49 -1.01 5.20 -9.88
CA LEU A 49 -0.75 6.63 -9.86
C LEU A 49 0.13 7.04 -8.67
N HIS A 50 -0.13 6.46 -7.50
CA HIS A 50 0.66 6.76 -6.31
C HIS A 50 2.12 6.29 -6.46
N LEU A 51 2.34 5.10 -7.02
CA LEU A 51 3.66 4.59 -7.34
C LEU A 51 4.37 5.50 -8.34
N PHE A 52 3.70 5.84 -9.45
CA PHE A 52 4.25 6.69 -10.50
C PHE A 52 4.60 8.09 -10.00
N SER A 53 3.70 8.73 -9.24
CA SER A 53 3.95 10.04 -8.65
C SER A 53 5.13 10.00 -7.69
N SER A 54 5.25 8.97 -6.87
CA SER A 54 6.39 8.81 -5.95
C SER A 54 7.71 8.68 -6.73
N PHE A 55 7.71 7.91 -7.81
CA PHE A 55 8.86 7.75 -8.70
C PHE A 55 9.31 9.07 -9.34
N VAL A 56 8.38 9.83 -9.95
CA VAL A 56 8.70 11.10 -10.61
C VAL A 56 9.24 12.15 -9.64
N HIS A 57 8.74 12.17 -8.41
CA HIS A 57 9.20 13.08 -7.37
C HIS A 57 10.41 12.56 -6.58
N GLY A 58 10.96 11.39 -6.93
CA GLY A 58 12.08 10.78 -6.20
C GLY A 58 11.75 10.45 -4.74
N ARG A 59 10.47 10.25 -4.40
CA ARG A 59 10.00 9.92 -3.05
C ARG A 59 9.99 8.41 -2.86
N ARG A 60 10.44 7.97 -1.68
CA ARG A 60 10.39 6.56 -1.29
C ARG A 60 8.94 6.13 -1.06
N LEU A 61 8.64 4.88 -1.43
CA LEU A 61 7.32 4.31 -1.20
C LEU A 61 7.09 4.11 0.31
N PRO A 62 5.84 4.19 0.81
CA PRO A 62 5.55 3.89 2.20
C PRO A 62 5.72 2.38 2.45
N ILE A 63 6.87 2.00 3.00
CA ILE A 63 7.16 0.63 3.43
C ILE A 63 6.79 0.55 4.91
N ILE A 64 5.92 -0.40 5.27
CA ILE A 64 5.74 -0.74 6.69
C ILE A 64 6.97 -1.58 7.07
N THR A 65 8.01 -0.91 7.53
CA THR A 65 9.07 -1.58 8.28
C THR A 65 8.46 -1.87 9.65
N THR A 66 7.79 -3.02 9.81
CA THR A 66 7.71 -3.62 11.14
C THR A 66 9.15 -3.96 11.52
N SER A 67 9.90 -2.99 12.03
CA SER A 67 10.87 -3.33 13.05
C SER A 67 10.03 -4.03 14.12
N PRO A 68 10.27 -5.31 14.45
CA PRO A 68 9.72 -5.81 15.69
C PRO A 68 10.27 -4.84 16.74
N SER A 69 9.39 -4.09 17.40
CA SER A 69 9.78 -3.40 18.61
C SER A 69 10.08 -4.49 19.63
N ILE A 70 11.28 -5.07 19.54
CA ILE A 70 11.95 -5.68 20.69
C ILE A 70 12.34 -4.48 21.55
N GLY A 71 11.32 -3.91 22.20
CA GLY A 71 11.49 -3.05 23.35
C GLY A 71 11.61 -3.97 24.55
N ASN A 72 12.65 -3.73 25.35
CA ASN A 72 12.95 -4.41 26.60
C ASN A 72 11.77 -4.40 27.58
#